data_AF-A0A4X2KGN3-F1
#
_entry.id   AF-A0A4X2KGN3-F1
#
_cell.length_a   1.000
_cell.length_b   1.000
_cell.length_c   1.000
_cell.angle_alpha   90.00
_cell.angle_beta   90.00
_cell.angle_gamma   90.00
#
_symmetry.space_group_name_H-M   'P 1'
#
loop_
_entity.id
_entity.type
_entity.pdbx_description
1 polymer ?
#
loop_
_entity_poly.entity_id
_entity_poly.type
_entity_poly.pdbx_seq_one_letter_code
_entity_poly.pdbx_strand_id
1 'polypeptide(L)'
;MESLTEEAMKSYLMNKVGPRQRLLSKIVEEVQEIIHKLTKEISYRDIRFQPISKSGYHNENIKVLAPAQFVITVPIKGLLGYKKSQSRRWRYYSMSGSKLFSPIRDPEKMYQWLEINQFLKTLQQWHENDVTMDGDIMPAKVIEVFLKLVEDSVKACNLSNEVSILENFGSLIRLIVETSEFQVEIELIPIIEVLNRWSDKAKWPRCFSRWPSREKIQCVKSLGFNLMARSSYHWQLGFDRAEYMLMEGIDDDGGCRKICYQVLRQMKEDVWCPGNKPVITSQHLQTILFWTCEKYPHSKDWRVFRKAFLRLVRKLYKCVNQHFLKHFFIKETNMFQYSSKNELDAVAQKLILFLKNPVLQQD
;
A
#
# COMPACT_ATOMS: atom_id res chain seq x y z
N MET A 1 8.52 -36.53 5.30
CA MET A 1 7.70 -35.33 5.53
C MET A 1 8.23 -34.63 6.76
N GLU A 2 9.08 -33.62 6.58
CA GLU A 2 9.64 -32.87 7.71
C GLU A 2 8.55 -31.97 8.31
N SER A 3 8.41 -32.01 9.63
CA SER A 3 7.56 -31.06 10.36
C SER A 3 8.10 -29.62 10.20
N LEU A 4 7.41 -28.60 10.73
CA LEU A 4 7.94 -27.22 10.83
C LEU A 4 9.19 -27.15 11.76
N THR A 5 10.26 -27.84 11.42
CA THR A 5 11.57 -27.83 12.10
C THR A 5 12.38 -26.61 11.64
N GLU A 6 13.48 -26.33 12.34
CA GLU A 6 14.39 -25.26 11.93
C GLU A 6 15.10 -25.59 10.61
N GLU A 7 15.39 -26.87 10.37
CA GLU A 7 16.01 -27.36 9.13
C GLU A 7 15.06 -27.17 7.93
N ALA A 8 13.80 -27.59 8.08
CA ALA A 8 12.78 -27.41 7.05
C ALA A 8 12.56 -25.92 6.72
N MET A 9 12.57 -25.06 7.75
CA MET A 9 12.51 -23.61 7.57
C MET A 9 13.73 -23.08 6.79
N LYS A 10 14.95 -23.46 7.19
CA LYS A 10 16.19 -23.02 6.52
C LYS A 10 16.20 -23.46 5.05
N SER A 11 15.84 -24.71 4.78
CA SER A 11 15.70 -25.25 3.42
C SER A 11 14.68 -24.44 2.61
N TYR A 12 13.49 -24.18 3.17
CA TYR A 12 12.45 -23.39 2.50
C TYR A 12 12.90 -21.94 2.21
N LEU A 13 13.62 -21.30 3.14
CA LEU A 13 14.17 -19.96 2.93
C LEU A 13 15.18 -19.94 1.77
N MET A 14 16.08 -20.93 1.71
CA MET A 14 17.10 -21.02 0.67
C MET A 14 16.51 -21.33 -0.71
N ASN A 15 15.54 -22.24 -0.77
CA ASN A 15 15.05 -22.80 -2.03
C ASN A 15 13.84 -22.06 -2.61
N LYS A 16 13.04 -21.38 -1.77
CA LYS A 16 11.84 -20.65 -2.22
C LYS A 16 11.97 -19.15 -2.02
N VAL A 17 12.25 -18.71 -0.79
CA VAL A 17 12.23 -17.27 -0.46
C VAL A 17 13.39 -16.51 -1.12
N GLY A 18 14.61 -17.08 -1.11
CA GLY A 18 15.80 -16.47 -1.71
C GLY A 18 15.67 -16.21 -3.21
N PRO A 19 15.37 -17.23 -4.04
CA PRO A 19 15.14 -17.06 -5.47
C PRO A 19 14.04 -16.04 -5.77
N ARG A 20 12.92 -16.12 -5.05
CA ARG A 20 11.80 -15.17 -5.18
C ARG A 20 12.21 -13.73 -4.86
N GLN A 21 13.05 -13.51 -3.86
CA GLN A 21 13.59 -12.18 -3.54
C GLN A 21 14.49 -11.65 -4.66
N ARG A 22 15.41 -12.46 -5.19
CA ARG A 22 16.28 -12.06 -6.30
C ARG A 22 15.49 -11.71 -7.56
N LEU A 23 14.52 -12.54 -7.92
CA LEU A 23 13.62 -12.29 -9.04
C LEU A 23 12.91 -10.95 -8.89
N LEU A 24 12.32 -10.69 -7.73
CA LEU A 24 11.59 -9.45 -7.51
C LEU A 24 12.48 -8.22 -7.39
N SER A 25 13.69 -8.35 -6.87
CA SER A 25 14.67 -7.27 -6.90
C SER A 25 14.97 -6.86 -8.34
N LYS A 26 15.25 -7.82 -9.23
CA LYS A 26 15.46 -7.57 -10.65
C LYS A 26 14.26 -6.87 -11.31
N ILE A 27 13.06 -7.38 -11.10
CA ILE A 27 11.82 -6.80 -11.67
C ILE A 27 11.57 -5.38 -11.12
N VAL A 28 11.79 -5.16 -9.83
CA VAL A 28 11.63 -3.83 -9.22
C VAL A 28 12.64 -2.84 -9.78
N GLU A 29 13.88 -3.26 -10.04
CA GLU A 29 14.90 -2.44 -10.68
C GLU A 29 14.48 -2.03 -12.11
N GLU A 30 14.03 -2.98 -12.94
CA GLU A 30 13.55 -2.70 -14.30
C GLU A 30 12.36 -1.72 -14.29
N VAL A 31 11.37 -1.98 -13.43
CA VAL A 31 10.21 -1.10 -13.27
C VAL A 31 10.65 0.30 -12.79
N GLN A 32 11.58 0.37 -11.84
CA GLN A 32 12.08 1.64 -11.31
C GLN A 32 12.79 2.47 -12.38
N GLU A 33 13.53 1.84 -13.30
CA GLU A 33 14.18 2.52 -14.41
C GLU A 33 13.17 3.20 -15.35
N ILE A 34 12.14 2.46 -15.74
CA ILE A 34 11.04 2.94 -16.60
C ILE A 34 10.26 4.06 -15.91
N ILE A 35 9.87 3.86 -14.65
CA ILE A 35 9.08 4.82 -13.88
C ILE A 35 9.87 6.10 -13.59
N HIS A 36 11.17 6.01 -13.33
CA HIS A 36 12.00 7.21 -13.19
C HIS A 36 12.02 8.03 -14.48
N LYS A 37 12.25 7.38 -15.62
CA LYS A 37 12.27 8.07 -16.93
C LYS A 37 10.94 8.75 -17.20
N LEU A 38 9.84 8.03 -16.98
CA LEU A 38 8.47 8.54 -17.12
C LEU A 38 8.20 9.74 -16.20
N THR A 39 8.43 9.59 -14.89
CA THR A 39 8.13 10.64 -13.91
C THR A 39 9.05 11.85 -14.02
N LYS A 40 10.28 11.68 -14.53
CA LYS A 40 11.19 12.78 -14.87
C LYS A 40 10.65 13.62 -16.02
N GLU A 41 10.17 12.99 -17.09
CA GLU A 41 9.54 13.69 -18.21
C GLU A 41 8.25 14.39 -17.78
N ILE A 42 7.43 13.75 -16.95
CA ILE A 42 6.23 14.38 -16.37
C ILE A 42 6.60 15.62 -15.57
N SER A 43 7.61 15.53 -14.69
CA SER A 43 8.06 16.68 -13.89
C SER A 43 8.63 17.84 -14.72
N TYR A 44 9.15 17.56 -15.91
CA TYR A 44 9.61 18.61 -16.85
C TYR A 44 8.42 19.35 -17.46
N ARG A 45 7.34 18.63 -17.78
CA ARG A 45 6.11 19.19 -18.37
C ARG A 45 5.24 19.91 -17.35
N ASP A 46 5.14 19.38 -16.14
CA ASP A 46 4.35 19.96 -15.06
C ASP A 46 5.07 19.84 -13.72
N ILE A 47 5.45 20.99 -13.17
CA ILE A 47 6.21 21.12 -11.94
C ILE A 47 5.45 20.67 -10.69
N ARG A 48 4.13 20.43 -10.80
CA ARG A 48 3.30 19.89 -9.71
C ARG A 48 3.71 18.47 -9.32
N PHE A 49 4.25 17.67 -10.23
CA PHE A 49 4.56 16.26 -9.97
C PHE A 49 6.07 16.08 -9.76
N GLN A 50 6.43 15.41 -8.66
CA GLN A 50 7.82 15.14 -8.33
C GLN A 50 8.30 13.86 -9.03
N PRO A 51 9.50 13.85 -9.62
CA PRO A 51 10.05 12.63 -10.19
C PRO A 51 10.45 11.66 -9.08
N ILE A 52 10.24 10.37 -9.32
CA ILE A 52 10.65 9.32 -8.39
C ILE A 52 12.15 9.05 -8.61
N SER A 53 12.94 9.14 -7.55
CA SER A 53 14.39 8.88 -7.62
C SER A 53 14.71 7.42 -7.92
N LYS A 54 15.82 7.19 -8.63
CA LYS A 54 16.46 5.87 -8.80
C LYS A 54 17.33 5.46 -7.61
N SER A 55 17.69 6.41 -6.75
CA SER A 55 18.66 6.21 -5.69
C SER A 55 18.01 5.71 -4.40
N GLY A 56 18.63 4.70 -3.78
CA GLY A 56 18.26 4.15 -2.47
C GLY A 56 18.07 2.64 -2.50
N TYR A 57 18.52 1.96 -1.44
CA TYR A 57 18.33 0.50 -1.26
C TYR A 57 16.85 0.10 -1.17
N HIS A 58 15.96 1.05 -0.89
CA HIS A 58 14.51 0.87 -0.86
C HIS A 58 13.84 2.13 -1.39
N ASN A 59 13.13 2.01 -2.50
CA ASN A 59 12.29 3.10 -3.00
C ASN A 59 10.99 3.12 -2.20
N GLU A 60 10.84 4.09 -1.30
CA GLU A 60 9.65 4.25 -0.46
C GLU A 60 8.35 4.43 -1.26
N ASN A 61 8.48 4.78 -2.54
CA ASN A 61 7.35 5.00 -3.43
C ASN A 61 6.85 3.72 -4.10
N ILE A 62 7.61 2.61 -4.07
CA ILE A 62 7.24 1.37 -4.76
C ILE A 62 6.81 0.32 -3.73
N LYS A 63 5.57 -0.16 -3.86
CA LYS A 63 5.00 -1.20 -3.01
C LYS A 63 4.59 -2.41 -3.83
N VAL A 64 5.28 -3.53 -3.59
CA VAL A 64 4.98 -4.82 -4.25
C VAL A 64 3.82 -5.52 -3.52
N LEU A 65 2.61 -5.48 -4.10
CA LEU A 65 1.42 -6.16 -3.56
C LEU A 65 1.43 -7.67 -3.83
N ALA A 66 1.85 -8.05 -5.03
CA ALA A 66 2.09 -9.41 -5.50
C ALA A 66 3.20 -9.38 -6.57
N PRO A 67 3.76 -10.53 -7.00
CA PRO A 67 4.87 -10.54 -7.96
C PRO A 67 4.63 -9.71 -9.24
N ALA A 68 3.41 -9.74 -9.78
CA ALA A 68 3.00 -9.01 -10.99
C ALA A 68 2.09 -7.80 -10.70
N GLN A 69 1.99 -7.33 -9.45
CA GLN A 69 1.13 -6.19 -9.08
C GLN A 69 1.82 -5.23 -8.13
N PHE A 70 2.12 -4.03 -8.62
CA PHE A 70 2.79 -2.98 -7.88
C PHE A 70 1.87 -1.77 -7.71
N VAL A 71 2.11 -1.04 -6.63
CA VAL A 71 1.53 0.27 -6.36
C VAL A 71 2.69 1.24 -6.28
N ILE A 72 2.62 2.32 -7.04
CA ILE A 72 3.66 3.34 -7.08
C ILE A 72 3.06 4.71 -6.77
N THR A 73 3.57 5.35 -5.73
CA THR A 73 3.14 6.69 -5.34
C THR A 73 4.02 7.76 -5.99
N VAL A 74 3.41 8.82 -6.49
CA VAL A 74 4.09 9.94 -7.14
C VAL A 74 3.89 11.19 -6.28
N PRO A 75 4.92 11.65 -5.54
CA PRO A 75 4.77 12.82 -4.69
C PRO A 75 4.43 14.09 -5.48
N ILE A 76 3.59 14.93 -4.89
CA ILE A 76 3.17 16.22 -5.44
C ILE A 76 3.90 17.37 -4.72
N LYS A 77 4.31 18.39 -5.48
CA LYS A 77 4.88 19.64 -4.99
C LYS A 77 3.83 20.73 -4.84
N GLY A 78 4.11 21.72 -3.99
CA GLY A 78 3.31 22.94 -3.91
C GLY A 78 2.06 22.87 -3.01
N LEU A 79 1.84 21.75 -2.31
CA LEU A 79 0.79 21.57 -1.30
C LEU A 79 1.39 21.29 0.07
N LEU A 80 2.11 22.28 0.61
CA LEU A 80 2.82 22.18 1.89
C LEU A 80 2.03 22.84 3.04
N GLY A 81 2.42 22.51 4.27
CA GLY A 81 1.93 23.20 5.46
C GLY A 81 0.46 22.91 5.79
N TYR A 82 0.00 21.68 5.49
CA TYR A 82 -1.36 21.23 5.76
C TYR A 82 -1.86 21.63 7.17
N LYS A 83 -2.98 22.37 7.18
CA LYS A 83 -3.72 22.79 8.37
C LYS A 83 -5.12 22.21 8.33
N LYS A 84 -5.56 21.66 9.46
CA LYS A 84 -6.92 21.16 9.61
C LYS A 84 -7.91 22.33 9.63
N SER A 85 -9.00 22.23 8.87
CA SER A 85 -10.15 23.16 8.95
C SER A 85 -11.20 22.66 9.95
N GLN A 86 -11.82 23.58 10.71
CA GLN A 86 -12.77 23.26 11.79
C GLN A 86 -14.21 23.01 11.31
N SER A 87 -14.59 23.49 10.13
CA SER A 87 -15.88 23.13 9.51
C SER A 87 -15.63 22.09 8.41
N ARG A 88 -16.51 21.12 8.15
CA ARG A 88 -17.71 21.30 7.32
C ARG A 88 -18.57 20.03 7.25
N ARG A 89 -19.81 20.23 6.78
CA ARG A 89 -20.68 19.21 6.17
C ARG A 89 -20.04 18.65 4.89
N TRP A 90 -20.24 17.37 4.62
CA TRP A 90 -19.77 16.73 3.38
C TRP A 90 -20.37 17.44 2.16
N ARG A 91 -19.52 17.77 1.17
CA ARG A 91 -19.92 18.27 -0.16
C ARG A 91 -19.78 17.12 -1.15
N TYR A 92 -20.50 17.11 -2.25
CA TYR A 92 -20.35 16.07 -3.28
C TYR A 92 -20.52 16.72 -4.63
N TYR A 93 -19.89 16.17 -5.65
CA TYR A 93 -19.88 16.78 -6.99
C TYR A 93 -20.23 15.72 -8.03
N SER A 94 -20.88 16.08 -9.13
CA SER A 94 -20.91 15.26 -10.33
C SER A 94 -19.56 15.37 -11.06
N MET A 95 -19.27 14.46 -11.99
CA MET A 95 -18.09 14.61 -12.87
C MET A 95 -18.18 15.89 -13.72
N SER A 96 -19.38 16.38 -14.01
CA SER A 96 -19.63 17.68 -14.66
C SER A 96 -19.54 18.89 -13.71
N GLY A 97 -19.29 18.66 -12.42
CA GLY A 97 -19.07 19.69 -11.40
C GLY A 97 -20.30 20.25 -10.71
N SER A 98 -21.47 19.64 -10.87
CA SER A 98 -22.69 20.00 -10.15
C SER A 98 -22.66 19.49 -8.71
N LYS A 99 -23.05 20.30 -7.72
CA LYS A 99 -23.14 19.84 -6.32
C LYS A 99 -24.22 18.78 -6.15
N LEU A 100 -23.89 17.67 -5.50
CA LEU A 100 -24.83 16.61 -5.14
C LEU A 100 -25.21 16.75 -3.65
N PHE A 101 -26.49 16.50 -3.35
CA PHE A 101 -27.06 16.67 -2.00
C PHE A 101 -26.73 15.51 -1.05
N SER A 102 -26.38 14.34 -1.59
CA SER A 102 -26.02 13.15 -0.81
C SER A 102 -24.97 12.33 -1.54
N PRO A 103 -24.09 11.63 -0.81
CA PRO A 103 -23.20 10.67 -1.43
C PRO A 103 -24.00 9.54 -2.10
N ILE A 104 -23.45 8.95 -3.16
CA ILE A 104 -23.87 7.63 -3.64
C ILE A 104 -23.43 6.53 -2.65
N ARG A 105 -22.32 6.74 -1.94
CA ARG A 105 -21.81 5.87 -0.88
C ARG A 105 -21.27 6.66 0.29
N ASP A 106 -21.60 6.24 1.51
CA ASP A 106 -21.03 6.84 2.71
C ASP A 106 -19.51 6.94 2.59
N PRO A 107 -18.94 8.12 2.85
CA PRO A 107 -17.52 8.31 2.70
C PRO A 107 -16.80 7.49 3.77
N GLU A 108 -15.96 6.56 3.32
CA GLU A 108 -15.30 5.67 4.26
C GLU A 108 -14.39 6.46 5.20
N LYS A 109 -14.17 5.91 6.40
CA LYS A 109 -13.36 6.55 7.44
C LYS A 109 -11.91 6.84 7.00
N MET A 110 -11.47 6.23 5.90
CA MET A 110 -10.15 6.42 5.28
C MET A 110 -10.08 7.59 4.28
N TYR A 111 -11.15 8.37 4.08
CA TYR A 111 -11.18 9.45 3.09
C TYR A 111 -11.35 10.84 3.70
N GLN A 112 -10.76 11.88 3.11
CA GLN A 112 -10.97 13.27 3.53
C GLN A 112 -10.97 14.27 2.37
N TRP A 113 -11.56 15.44 2.64
CA TRP A 113 -11.56 16.60 1.76
C TRP A 113 -10.27 17.39 1.90
N LEU A 114 -9.87 18.00 0.79
CA LEU A 114 -8.81 18.98 0.78
C LEU A 114 -9.33 20.30 0.21
N GLU A 115 -9.19 21.36 0.98
CA GLU A 115 -9.43 22.73 0.53
C GLU A 115 -8.09 23.39 0.25
N ILE A 116 -8.04 24.25 -0.76
CA ILE A 116 -6.83 25.01 -1.10
C ILE A 116 -6.30 25.81 0.10
N ASN A 117 -7.22 26.37 0.91
CA ASN A 117 -6.89 27.18 2.09
C ASN A 117 -6.21 26.38 3.23
N GLN A 118 -6.21 25.05 3.16
CA GLN A 118 -5.53 24.19 4.13
C GLN A 118 -4.03 24.14 3.89
N PHE A 119 -3.57 24.58 2.72
CA PHE A 119 -2.18 24.57 2.33
C PHE A 119 -1.63 25.99 2.22
N LEU A 120 -0.31 26.10 2.33
CA LEU A 120 0.38 27.34 2.00
C LEU A 120 0.25 27.59 0.49
N LYS A 121 0.07 28.85 0.10
CA LYS A 121 0.02 29.27 -1.31
C LYS A 121 1.42 29.26 -1.92
N THR A 122 1.98 28.08 -2.11
CA THR A 122 3.34 27.91 -2.65
C THR A 122 3.36 27.79 -4.17
N LEU A 123 2.26 27.36 -4.80
CA LEU A 123 2.20 27.14 -6.23
C LEU A 123 0.81 27.51 -6.79
N GLN A 124 0.77 28.36 -7.80
CA GLN A 124 -0.49 28.92 -8.32
C GLN A 124 -1.32 27.88 -9.10
N GLN A 125 -0.68 26.90 -9.73
CA GLN A 125 -1.32 25.83 -10.49
C GLN A 125 -2.30 24.99 -9.66
N TRP A 126 -2.21 25.01 -8.33
CA TRP A 126 -3.18 24.36 -7.44
C TRP A 126 -4.46 25.16 -7.21
N HIS A 127 -4.54 26.38 -7.76
CA HIS A 127 -5.70 27.26 -7.69
C HIS A 127 -6.47 27.31 -9.02
N GLU A 128 -5.99 26.59 -10.03
CA GLU A 128 -6.60 26.53 -11.34
C GLU A 128 -7.83 25.60 -11.35
N ASN A 129 -8.74 25.85 -12.29
CA ASN A 129 -10.00 25.09 -12.41
C ASN A 129 -9.79 23.66 -12.93
N ASP A 130 -8.59 23.34 -13.44
CA ASP A 130 -8.21 22.02 -13.92
C ASP A 130 -8.07 21.01 -12.76
N VAL A 131 -7.75 21.47 -11.54
CA VAL A 131 -7.59 20.63 -10.34
C VAL A 131 -8.56 20.96 -9.20
N THR A 132 -9.30 22.07 -9.30
CA THR A 132 -10.17 22.56 -8.21
C THR A 132 -11.65 22.61 -8.56
N MET A 133 -12.49 22.60 -7.53
CA MET A 133 -13.94 22.82 -7.63
C MET A 133 -14.46 23.43 -6.34
N ASP A 134 -15.11 24.60 -6.39
CA ASP A 134 -15.62 25.30 -5.19
C ASP A 134 -14.57 25.45 -4.06
N GLY A 135 -13.30 25.65 -4.43
CA GLY A 135 -12.16 25.76 -3.50
C GLY A 135 -11.62 24.43 -2.96
N ASP A 136 -12.20 23.29 -3.36
CA ASP A 136 -11.70 21.96 -3.04
C ASP A 136 -10.71 21.48 -4.11
N ILE A 137 -9.65 20.80 -3.68
CA ILE A 137 -8.70 20.12 -4.57
C ILE A 137 -9.24 18.71 -4.84
N MET A 138 -9.61 18.44 -6.08
CA MET A 138 -10.37 17.26 -6.46
C MET A 138 -9.46 16.15 -7.01
N PRO A 139 -9.38 14.97 -6.37
CA PRO A 139 -8.56 13.86 -6.84
C PRO A 139 -8.80 13.45 -8.29
N ALA A 140 -10.07 13.33 -8.74
CA ALA A 140 -10.38 12.95 -10.13
C ALA A 140 -9.73 13.91 -11.14
N LYS A 141 -9.85 15.21 -10.87
CA LYS A 141 -9.29 16.26 -11.71
C LYS A 141 -7.76 16.22 -11.74
N VAL A 142 -7.12 15.98 -10.59
CA VAL A 142 -5.67 15.76 -10.51
C VAL A 142 -5.26 14.53 -11.33
N ILE A 143 -6.05 13.45 -11.28
CA ILE A 143 -5.82 12.24 -12.06
C ILE A 143 -5.99 12.49 -13.56
N GLU A 144 -6.97 13.28 -13.99
CA GLU A 144 -7.16 13.63 -15.40
C GLU A 144 -5.95 14.38 -15.97
N VAL A 145 -5.47 15.40 -15.25
CA VAL A 145 -4.23 16.11 -15.60
C VAL A 145 -3.06 15.15 -15.65
N PHE A 146 -2.89 14.33 -14.61
CA PHE A 146 -1.75 13.44 -14.50
C PHE A 146 -1.77 12.32 -15.56
N LEU A 147 -2.94 11.80 -15.91
CA LEU A 147 -3.12 10.79 -16.97
C LEU A 147 -2.68 11.34 -18.32
N LYS A 148 -3.09 12.56 -18.68
CA LYS A 148 -2.65 13.21 -19.92
C LYS A 148 -1.13 13.37 -19.96
N LEU A 149 -0.52 13.76 -18.84
CA LEU A 149 0.94 13.85 -18.73
C LEU A 149 1.59 12.48 -18.90
N VAL A 150 1.05 11.41 -18.30
CA VAL A 150 1.55 10.04 -18.46
C VAL A 150 1.47 9.61 -19.93
N GLU A 151 0.34 9.81 -20.61
CA GLU A 151 0.14 9.48 -22.02
C GLU A 151 1.16 10.19 -22.92
N ASP A 152 1.33 11.49 -22.72
CA ASP A 152 2.26 12.30 -23.50
C ASP A 152 3.72 11.94 -23.20
N SER A 153 4.05 11.65 -21.94
CA SER A 153 5.40 11.26 -21.52
C SER A 153 5.78 9.86 -21.98
N VAL A 154 4.85 8.89 -22.03
CA VAL A 154 5.11 7.55 -22.61
C VAL A 154 5.55 7.69 -24.07
N LYS A 155 4.84 8.50 -24.85
CA LYS A 155 5.18 8.78 -26.26
C LYS A 155 6.54 9.48 -26.38
N ALA A 156 6.75 10.54 -25.62
CA ALA A 156 7.99 11.32 -25.68
C ALA A 156 9.24 10.56 -25.22
N CYS A 157 9.06 9.62 -24.28
CA CYS A 157 10.15 8.77 -23.81
C CYS A 157 10.42 7.55 -24.72
N ASN A 158 9.66 7.36 -25.80
CA ASN A 158 9.68 6.16 -26.64
C ASN A 158 9.41 4.87 -25.84
N LEU A 159 8.52 4.92 -24.84
CA LEU A 159 8.19 3.79 -23.97
C LEU A 159 6.95 3.01 -24.44
N SER A 160 6.36 3.34 -25.59
CA SER A 160 5.09 2.75 -26.06
C SER A 160 5.12 1.22 -26.26
N ASN A 161 6.31 0.63 -26.44
CA ASN A 161 6.47 -0.82 -26.56
C ASN A 161 6.64 -1.50 -25.18
N GLU A 162 7.03 -0.74 -24.16
CA GLU A 162 7.34 -1.24 -22.81
C GLU A 162 6.21 -0.94 -21.83
N VAL A 163 5.42 0.10 -22.09
CA VAL A 163 4.38 0.60 -21.20
C VAL A 163 3.07 0.74 -21.97
N SER A 164 2.05 0.00 -21.54
CA SER A 164 0.69 0.19 -22.03
C SER A 164 -0.21 0.74 -20.92
N ILE A 165 -1.02 1.73 -21.26
CA ILE A 165 -1.98 2.35 -20.34
C ILE A 165 -3.29 1.57 -20.48
N LEU A 166 -3.80 1.02 -19.38
CA LEU A 166 -5.08 0.30 -19.39
C LEU A 166 -6.23 1.30 -19.44
N GLU A 167 -7.29 0.96 -20.18
CA GLU A 167 -8.52 1.75 -20.18
C GLU A 167 -9.04 1.90 -18.73
N ASN A 168 -9.11 3.16 -18.29
CA ASN A 168 -9.45 3.50 -16.92
C ASN A 168 -10.97 3.68 -16.78
N PHE A 169 -11.60 2.79 -16.02
CA PHE A 169 -12.92 3.04 -15.45
C PHE A 169 -12.73 3.68 -14.06
N GLY A 170 -12.71 5.01 -14.00
CA GLY A 170 -12.67 5.78 -12.75
C GLY A 170 -11.36 6.54 -12.49
N SER A 171 -11.02 6.74 -11.21
CA SER A 171 -9.98 7.67 -10.75
C SER A 171 -8.66 6.99 -10.39
N LEU A 172 -8.27 5.97 -11.14
CA LEU A 172 -7.03 5.21 -10.95
C LEU A 172 -6.28 5.13 -12.28
N ILE A 173 -4.96 5.31 -12.27
CA ILE A 173 -4.11 5.13 -13.45
C ILE A 173 -3.43 3.78 -13.35
N ARG A 174 -3.75 2.88 -14.28
CA ARG A 174 -3.12 1.56 -14.36
C ARG A 174 -2.28 1.43 -15.61
N LEU A 175 -1.07 0.94 -15.43
CA LEU A 175 -0.10 0.67 -16.48
C LEU A 175 0.21 -0.82 -16.47
N ILE A 176 0.47 -1.40 -17.63
CA ILE A 176 1.21 -2.66 -17.75
C ILE A 176 2.61 -2.32 -18.22
N VAL A 177 3.60 -2.79 -17.47
CA VAL A 177 5.01 -2.65 -17.81
C VAL A 177 5.56 -4.01 -18.20
N GLU A 178 6.13 -4.07 -19.40
CA GLU A 178 6.89 -5.24 -19.88
C GLU A 178 8.22 -5.31 -19.14
N THR A 179 8.49 -6.45 -18.49
CA THR A 179 9.79 -6.73 -17.87
C THR A 179 10.41 -7.95 -18.54
N SER A 180 11.69 -8.21 -18.27
CA SER A 180 12.39 -9.35 -18.85
C SER A 180 11.82 -10.72 -18.42
N GLU A 181 11.03 -10.75 -17.35
CA GLU A 181 10.47 -11.98 -16.78
C GLU A 181 8.97 -12.13 -17.09
N PHE A 182 8.18 -11.07 -16.83
CA PHE A 182 6.74 -11.05 -17.08
C PHE A 182 6.16 -9.64 -17.02
N GLN A 183 4.92 -9.48 -17.51
CA GLN A 183 4.16 -8.24 -17.39
C GLN A 183 3.81 -7.89 -15.94
N VAL A 184 4.07 -6.65 -15.54
CA VAL A 184 3.72 -6.12 -14.21
C VAL A 184 2.62 -5.07 -14.34
N GLU A 185 1.51 -5.26 -13.64
CA GLU A 185 0.47 -4.24 -13.50
C GLU A 185 0.88 -3.24 -12.41
N ILE A 186 0.90 -1.96 -12.75
CA ILE A 186 1.29 -0.85 -11.88
C ILE A 186 0.10 0.09 -11.70
N GLU A 187 -0.24 0.38 -10.46
CA GLU A 187 -1.13 1.48 -10.11
C GLU A 187 -0.30 2.73 -9.77
N LEU A 188 -0.42 3.78 -10.59
CA LEU A 188 0.32 5.04 -10.42
C LEU A 188 -0.56 6.08 -9.70
N ILE A 189 -0.16 6.53 -8.51
CA ILE A 189 -1.01 7.36 -7.64
C ILE A 189 -0.31 8.65 -7.23
N PRO A 190 -0.79 9.81 -7.65
CA PRO A 190 -0.36 11.09 -7.09
C PRO A 190 -0.68 11.18 -5.60
N ILE A 191 0.30 11.61 -4.80
CA ILE A 191 0.17 11.75 -3.35
C ILE A 191 0.60 13.13 -2.85
N ILE A 192 -0.11 13.63 -1.84
CA ILE A 192 0.32 14.76 -1.02
C ILE A 192 0.91 14.20 0.27
N GLU A 193 2.13 14.61 0.57
CA GLU A 193 2.85 14.17 1.76
C GLU A 193 2.59 15.11 2.94
N VAL A 194 1.87 14.62 3.95
CA VAL A 194 1.62 15.37 5.18
C VAL A 194 2.65 14.96 6.23
N LEU A 195 3.73 15.73 6.30
CA LEU A 195 4.86 15.49 7.21
C LEU A 195 4.59 16.00 8.63
N ASN A 196 5.26 15.42 9.62
CA ASN A 196 5.29 15.90 11.02
C ASN A 196 3.90 16.07 11.67
N ARG A 197 2.88 15.41 11.14
CA ARG A 197 1.52 15.42 11.66
C ARG A 197 0.90 14.05 11.53
N TRP A 198 0.26 13.58 12.59
CA TRP A 198 -0.50 12.34 12.57
C TRP A 198 -2.00 12.62 12.36
N SER A 199 -2.68 11.74 11.63
CA SER A 199 -4.11 11.90 11.38
C SER A 199 -4.94 11.60 12.63
N ASP A 200 -5.89 12.48 12.96
CA ASP A 200 -6.84 12.27 14.07
C ASP A 200 -7.75 11.05 13.86
N LYS A 201 -7.94 10.64 12.58
CA LYS A 201 -8.70 9.43 12.24
C LYS A 201 -7.93 8.17 12.64
N ALA A 202 -6.60 8.25 12.68
CA ALA A 202 -5.73 7.16 13.09
C ALA A 202 -5.50 7.18 14.60
N LYS A 203 -6.46 6.62 15.35
CA LYS A 203 -6.38 6.45 16.82
C LYS A 203 -5.36 5.38 17.21
N TRP A 204 -4.08 5.73 17.07
CA TRP A 204 -2.91 4.91 17.36
C TRP A 204 -1.85 5.73 18.12
N PRO A 205 -1.14 5.16 19.11
CA PRO A 205 -1.20 3.78 19.61
C PRO A 205 -2.48 3.49 20.41
N ARG A 206 -2.73 2.20 20.64
CA ARG A 206 -3.86 1.75 21.47
C ARG A 206 -3.48 1.77 22.94
N CYS A 207 -4.49 1.99 23.80
CA CYS A 207 -4.32 1.92 25.25
C CYS A 207 -3.71 0.58 25.65
N PHE A 208 -2.74 0.61 26.55
CA PHE A 208 -2.01 -0.57 27.06
C PHE A 208 -1.23 -1.37 26.01
N SER A 209 -1.11 -0.89 24.77
CA SER A 209 -0.20 -1.52 23.80
C SER A 209 1.24 -1.38 24.28
N ARG A 210 1.97 -2.50 24.28
CA ARG A 210 3.40 -2.56 24.61
C ARG A 210 4.30 -2.68 23.38
N TRP A 211 3.69 -2.72 22.19
CA TRP A 211 4.40 -2.73 20.93
C TRP A 211 3.80 -1.70 19.97
N PRO A 212 4.65 -0.95 19.22
CA PRO A 212 6.11 -0.92 19.35
C PRO A 212 6.54 -0.07 20.56
N SER A 213 7.84 0.18 20.73
CA SER A 213 8.36 1.06 21.79
C SER A 213 7.84 2.50 21.66
N ARG A 214 7.95 3.30 22.73
CA ARG A 214 7.49 4.70 22.72
C ARG A 214 8.27 5.54 21.70
N GLU A 215 9.56 5.30 21.60
CA GLU A 215 10.48 5.97 20.68
C GLU A 215 10.09 5.64 19.22
N LYS A 216 9.79 4.36 18.95
CA LYS A 216 9.30 3.93 17.64
C LYS A 216 7.95 4.55 17.29
N ILE A 217 7.03 4.69 18.26
CA ILE A 217 5.74 5.39 18.07
C ILE A 217 5.96 6.85 17.68
N GLN A 218 6.86 7.55 18.38
CA GLN A 218 7.17 8.95 18.09
C GLN A 218 7.76 9.10 16.68
N CYS A 219 8.72 8.24 16.32
CA CYS A 219 9.33 8.19 14.99
C CYS A 219 8.28 7.92 13.88
N VAL A 220 7.39 6.95 14.08
CA VAL A 220 6.32 6.66 13.13
C VAL A 220 5.39 7.86 12.96
N LYS A 221 5.03 8.54 14.05
CA LYS A 221 4.16 9.72 14.00
C LYS A 221 4.83 10.95 13.37
N SER A 222 6.13 11.12 13.52
CA SER A 222 6.86 12.25 12.93
C SER A 222 6.92 12.15 11.40
N LEU A 223 6.89 10.95 10.83
CA LEU A 223 6.80 10.77 9.37
C LEU A 223 5.46 11.23 8.79
N GLY A 224 4.41 11.24 9.62
CA GLY A 224 3.08 11.66 9.25
C GLY A 224 2.35 10.66 8.34
N PHE A 225 1.61 11.15 7.36
CA PHE A 225 0.75 10.32 6.49
C PHE A 225 0.66 10.91 5.08
N ASN A 226 0.09 10.14 4.16
CA ASN A 226 -0.11 10.51 2.76
C ASN A 226 -1.58 10.75 2.48
N LEU A 227 -1.86 11.59 1.49
CA LEU A 227 -3.19 11.77 0.91
C LEU A 227 -3.10 11.37 -0.55
N MET A 228 -3.83 10.32 -0.92
CA MET A 228 -3.74 9.65 -2.21
C MET A 228 -4.92 9.99 -3.10
N ALA A 229 -4.64 10.31 -4.36
CA ALA A 229 -5.65 10.49 -5.38
C ALA A 229 -6.13 9.12 -5.93
N ARG A 230 -6.98 8.44 -5.16
CA ARG A 230 -7.51 7.08 -5.45
C ARG A 230 -9.03 6.98 -5.56
N SER A 231 -9.72 8.10 -5.41
CA SER A 231 -11.17 8.17 -5.56
C SER A 231 -11.53 9.40 -6.38
N SER A 232 -12.80 9.57 -6.72
CA SER A 232 -13.18 10.71 -7.55
C SER A 232 -13.23 12.03 -6.77
N TYR A 233 -13.65 11.98 -5.51
CA TYR A 233 -13.98 13.19 -4.74
C TYR A 233 -13.13 13.38 -3.50
N HIS A 234 -12.57 12.30 -2.95
CA HIS A 234 -11.91 12.34 -1.66
C HIS A 234 -10.49 11.77 -1.71
N TRP A 235 -9.61 12.38 -0.93
CA TRP A 235 -8.26 11.90 -0.77
C TRP A 235 -8.24 10.74 0.21
N GLN A 236 -7.69 9.61 -0.20
CA GLN A 236 -7.52 8.44 0.66
C GLN A 236 -6.31 8.63 1.57
N LEU A 237 -6.43 8.32 2.86
CA LEU A 237 -5.31 8.34 3.79
C LEU A 237 -4.38 7.15 3.50
N GLY A 238 -3.10 7.41 3.27
CA GLY A 238 -2.04 6.41 3.14
C GLY A 238 -1.04 6.50 4.29
N PHE A 239 -0.46 5.36 4.69
CA PHE A 239 0.45 5.28 5.84
C PHE A 239 1.77 4.59 5.47
N ASP A 240 2.15 4.57 4.20
CA ASP A 240 3.23 3.69 3.70
C ASP A 240 4.57 3.91 4.41
N ARG A 241 4.94 5.16 4.70
CA ARG A 241 6.15 5.48 5.47
C ARG A 241 6.08 5.00 6.93
N ALA A 242 4.91 5.13 7.55
CA ALA A 242 4.66 4.62 8.89
C ALA A 242 4.70 3.08 8.92
N GLU A 243 4.12 2.43 7.92
CA GLU A 243 4.15 0.97 7.73
C GLU A 243 5.58 0.48 7.50
N TYR A 244 6.36 1.16 6.67
CA TYR A 244 7.77 0.87 6.44
C TYR A 244 8.56 0.96 7.74
N MET A 245 8.42 2.06 8.50
CA MET A 245 9.13 2.19 9.76
C MET A 245 8.77 1.12 10.78
N LEU A 246 7.52 0.67 10.84
CA LEU A 246 7.14 -0.43 11.73
C LEU A 246 7.78 -1.77 11.35
N MET A 247 8.10 -1.98 10.08
CA MET A 247 8.83 -3.17 9.60
C MET A 247 10.34 -3.05 9.80
N GLU A 248 10.86 -1.83 9.73
CA GLU A 248 12.28 -1.54 9.93
C GLU A 248 12.69 -1.86 11.38
N GLY A 249 13.76 -2.64 11.56
CA GLY A 249 14.20 -3.10 12.89
C GLY A 249 13.17 -3.93 13.68
N ILE A 250 12.19 -4.57 13.02
CA ILE A 250 11.10 -5.28 13.72
C ILE A 250 11.58 -6.45 14.61
N ASP A 251 12.78 -6.96 14.35
CA ASP A 251 13.42 -8.06 15.09
C ASP A 251 14.72 -7.62 15.81
N ASP A 252 14.92 -6.32 16.05
CA ASP A 252 16.07 -5.81 16.83
C ASP A 252 16.08 -6.37 18.27
N ASP A 253 14.94 -6.87 18.74
CA ASP A 253 14.77 -7.57 20.01
C ASP A 253 15.08 -9.08 19.95
N GLY A 254 15.62 -9.58 18.82
CA GLY A 254 15.99 -10.97 18.58
C GLY A 254 14.82 -11.90 18.22
N GLY A 255 13.67 -11.36 17.83
CA GLY A 255 12.52 -12.14 17.36
C GLY A 255 12.68 -12.72 15.95
N CYS A 256 11.68 -13.50 15.52
CA CYS A 256 11.61 -14.07 14.17
C CYS A 256 10.44 -13.51 13.33
N ARG A 257 9.97 -12.29 13.58
CA ARG A 257 8.79 -11.68 12.92
C ARG A 257 8.98 -11.54 11.41
N LYS A 258 10.15 -11.05 10.98
CA LYS A 258 10.51 -10.83 9.58
C LYS A 258 10.55 -12.13 8.80
N ILE A 259 11.20 -13.16 9.34
CA ILE A 259 11.25 -14.49 8.71
C ILE A 259 9.86 -15.11 8.66
N CYS A 260 9.07 -15.02 9.74
CA CYS A 260 7.68 -15.50 9.74
C CYS A 260 6.83 -14.81 8.66
N TYR A 261 7.01 -13.50 8.48
CA TYR A 261 6.33 -12.74 7.44
C TYR A 261 6.78 -13.14 6.03
N GLN A 262 8.08 -13.34 5.80
CA GLN A 262 8.63 -13.79 4.52
C GLN A 262 8.07 -15.17 4.12
N VAL A 263 8.06 -16.13 5.05
CA VAL A 263 7.48 -17.47 4.81
C VAL A 263 5.97 -17.37 4.59
N LEU A 264 5.26 -16.54 5.35
CA LEU A 264 3.81 -16.32 5.18
C LEU A 264 3.49 -15.78 3.79
N ARG A 265 4.30 -14.84 3.30
CA ARG A 265 4.16 -14.27 1.97
C ARG A 265 4.44 -15.30 0.88
N GLN A 266 5.50 -16.08 1.01
CA GLN A 266 5.82 -17.14 0.05
C GLN A 266 4.72 -18.20 -0.02
N MET A 267 4.25 -18.71 1.13
CA MET A 267 3.15 -19.68 1.18
C MET A 267 1.83 -19.12 0.62
N LYS A 268 1.59 -17.82 0.79
CA LYS A 268 0.45 -17.13 0.16
C LYS A 268 0.58 -17.11 -1.36
N GLU A 269 1.78 -16.88 -1.88
CA GLU A 269 2.05 -16.79 -3.33
C GLU A 269 2.03 -18.19 -3.98
N ASP A 270 2.58 -19.21 -3.33
CA ASP A 270 2.74 -20.55 -3.92
C ASP A 270 1.50 -21.44 -3.72
N VAL A 271 0.85 -21.36 -2.55
CA VAL A 271 -0.12 -22.39 -2.12
C VAL A 271 -1.51 -21.83 -1.93
N TRP A 272 -1.64 -20.81 -1.08
CA TRP A 272 -2.95 -20.42 -0.56
C TRP A 272 -3.71 -19.48 -1.50
N CYS A 273 -3.02 -18.52 -2.12
CA CYS A 273 -3.63 -17.52 -2.98
C CYS A 273 -2.69 -17.18 -4.15
N PRO A 274 -2.40 -18.15 -5.04
CA PRO A 274 -1.61 -17.93 -6.24
C PRO A 274 -2.38 -17.09 -7.27
N GLY A 275 -1.65 -16.57 -8.25
CA GLY A 275 -2.19 -15.79 -9.37
C GLY A 275 -1.73 -14.34 -9.38
N ASN A 276 -1.97 -13.68 -10.52
CA ASN A 276 -1.47 -12.34 -10.79
C ASN A 276 -2.23 -11.25 -10.04
N LYS A 277 -3.54 -11.45 -9.80
CA LYS A 277 -4.41 -10.52 -9.04
C LYS A 277 -5.01 -11.19 -7.80
N PRO A 278 -4.20 -11.53 -6.79
CA PRO A 278 -4.68 -12.33 -5.67
C PRO A 278 -5.58 -11.51 -4.74
N VAL A 279 -6.66 -12.12 -4.25
CA VAL A 279 -7.55 -11.50 -3.25
C VAL A 279 -6.83 -11.14 -1.94
N ILE A 280 -5.73 -11.85 -1.63
CA ILE A 280 -4.82 -11.54 -0.53
C ILE A 280 -3.49 -11.01 -1.09
N THR A 281 -3.13 -9.78 -0.70
CA THR A 281 -1.87 -9.11 -1.06
C THR A 281 -0.89 -9.07 0.12
N SER A 282 0.35 -8.66 -0.16
CA SER A 282 1.38 -8.44 0.87
C SER A 282 0.93 -7.41 1.94
N GLN A 283 0.16 -6.40 1.57
CA GLN A 283 -0.37 -5.40 2.49
C GLN A 283 -1.34 -6.01 3.53
N HIS A 284 -2.17 -6.97 3.12
CA HIS A 284 -3.02 -7.72 4.05
C HIS A 284 -2.16 -8.52 5.04
N LEU A 285 -1.12 -9.21 4.56
CA LEU A 285 -0.22 -9.99 5.39
C LEU A 285 0.57 -9.11 6.38
N GLN A 286 0.99 -7.93 5.95
CA GLN A 286 1.68 -6.95 6.80
C GLN A 286 0.74 -6.44 7.91
N THR A 287 -0.51 -6.16 7.58
CA THR A 287 -1.54 -5.78 8.57
C THR A 287 -1.77 -6.90 9.58
N ILE A 288 -1.79 -8.16 9.13
CA ILE A 288 -1.88 -9.35 10.01
C ILE A 288 -0.66 -9.41 10.95
N LEU A 289 0.54 -9.16 10.44
CA LEU A 289 1.76 -9.11 11.25
C LEU A 289 1.67 -8.05 12.33
N PHE A 290 1.31 -6.81 11.99
CA PHE A 290 1.22 -5.71 12.95
C PHE A 290 0.20 -5.98 14.07
N TRP A 291 -0.99 -6.48 13.73
CA TRP A 291 -1.97 -6.90 14.73
C TRP A 291 -1.46 -8.04 15.62
N THR A 292 -0.66 -8.94 15.07
CA THR A 292 -0.08 -10.05 15.83
C THR A 292 1.04 -9.56 16.74
N CYS A 293 1.87 -8.62 16.30
CA CYS A 293 2.91 -8.00 17.12
C CYS A 293 2.33 -7.23 18.29
N GLU A 294 1.23 -6.51 18.09
CA GLU A 294 0.56 -5.84 19.19
C GLU A 294 -0.06 -6.82 20.21
N LYS A 295 -0.62 -7.93 19.72
CA LYS A 295 -1.17 -8.97 20.60
C LYS A 295 -0.08 -9.71 21.37
N TYR A 296 1.09 -9.87 20.78
CA TYR A 296 2.24 -10.59 21.32
C TYR A 296 3.47 -9.66 21.31
N PRO A 297 3.55 -8.69 22.23
CA PRO A 297 4.51 -7.60 22.13
C PRO A 297 5.94 -7.99 22.51
N HIS A 298 6.15 -9.14 23.18
CA HIS A 298 7.43 -9.48 23.77
C HIS A 298 8.27 -10.38 22.86
N SER A 299 9.59 -10.17 22.83
CA SER A 299 10.54 -10.99 22.04
C SER A 299 10.40 -12.50 22.30
N LYS A 300 10.13 -12.90 23.55
CA LYS A 300 9.87 -14.30 23.93
C LYS A 300 8.72 -14.96 23.14
N ASP A 301 7.73 -14.17 22.74
CA ASP A 301 6.63 -14.67 21.93
C ASP A 301 7.11 -15.03 20.52
N TRP A 302 8.15 -14.36 20.03
CA TRP A 302 8.72 -14.50 18.69
C TRP A 302 10.04 -15.27 18.67
N ARG A 303 10.40 -15.97 19.75
CA ARG A 303 11.64 -16.75 19.81
C ARG A 303 11.58 -18.04 18.99
N VAL A 304 10.41 -18.68 18.93
CA VAL A 304 10.23 -19.99 18.28
C VAL A 304 9.44 -19.83 16.99
N PHE A 305 10.13 -19.97 15.86
CA PHE A 305 9.56 -19.81 14.52
C PHE A 305 8.24 -20.54 14.33
N ARG A 306 8.21 -21.86 14.56
CA ARG A 306 6.99 -22.68 14.39
C ARG A 306 5.78 -22.11 15.13
N LYS A 307 5.98 -21.69 16.38
CA LYS A 307 4.88 -21.12 17.20
C LYS A 307 4.45 -19.77 16.67
N ALA A 308 5.40 -18.89 16.36
CA ALA A 308 5.15 -17.55 15.83
C ALA A 308 4.45 -17.58 14.46
N PHE A 309 4.97 -18.37 13.53
CA PHE A 309 4.42 -18.56 12.19
C PHE A 309 2.99 -19.09 12.25
N LEU A 310 2.73 -20.14 13.04
CA LEU A 310 1.37 -20.67 13.19
C LEU A 310 0.40 -19.68 13.85
N ARG A 311 0.87 -18.71 14.65
CA ARG A 311 -0.01 -17.63 15.14
C ARG A 311 -0.42 -16.69 14.01
N LEU A 312 0.51 -16.34 13.12
CA LEU A 312 0.18 -15.54 11.93
C LEU A 312 -0.81 -16.26 11.03
N VAL A 313 -0.58 -17.55 10.72
CA VAL A 313 -1.49 -18.33 9.86
C VAL A 313 -2.88 -18.43 10.48
N ARG A 314 -3.00 -18.70 11.80
CA ARG A 314 -4.31 -18.71 12.48
C ARG A 314 -4.98 -17.35 12.46
N LYS A 315 -4.22 -16.26 12.61
CA LYS A 315 -4.75 -14.89 12.55
C LYS A 315 -5.25 -14.55 11.14
N LEU A 316 -4.49 -14.93 10.11
CA LEU A 316 -4.89 -14.82 8.71
C LEU A 316 -6.18 -15.60 8.44
N TYR A 317 -6.20 -16.89 8.78
CA TYR A 317 -7.39 -17.75 8.63
C TYR A 317 -8.62 -17.11 9.27
N LYS A 318 -8.51 -16.65 10.53
CA LYS A 318 -9.63 -15.99 11.22
C LYS A 318 -10.15 -14.78 10.46
N CYS A 319 -9.27 -13.90 9.97
CA CYS A 319 -9.69 -12.70 9.25
C CYS A 319 -10.30 -13.03 7.88
N VAL A 320 -9.72 -13.99 7.15
CA VAL A 320 -10.22 -14.42 5.83
C VAL A 320 -11.59 -15.10 5.97
N ASN A 321 -11.74 -16.05 6.90
CA ASN A 321 -12.99 -16.77 7.15
C ASN A 321 -14.13 -15.87 7.66
N GLN A 322 -13.80 -14.71 8.25
CA GLN A 322 -14.78 -13.72 8.71
C GLN A 322 -15.02 -12.62 7.66
N HIS A 323 -14.35 -12.67 6.51
CA HIS A 323 -14.30 -11.60 5.50
C HIS A 323 -14.01 -10.22 6.12
N PHE A 324 -13.20 -10.21 7.19
CA PHE A 324 -12.95 -9.02 7.98
C PHE A 324 -11.49 -8.90 8.43
N LEU A 325 -10.77 -7.96 7.84
CA LEU A 325 -9.44 -7.55 8.24
C LEU A 325 -9.45 -6.06 8.58
N LYS A 326 -9.37 -5.76 9.88
CA LYS A 326 -9.31 -4.39 10.38
C LYS A 326 -8.03 -3.69 9.93
N HIS A 327 -8.12 -2.51 9.33
CA HIS A 327 -6.93 -1.72 9.00
C HIS A 327 -6.18 -1.34 10.30
N PHE A 328 -4.84 -1.34 10.27
CA PHE A 328 -4.02 -1.19 11.47
C PHE A 328 -4.14 0.19 12.14
N PHE A 329 -4.08 1.27 11.35
CA PHE A 329 -4.20 2.65 11.86
C PHE A 329 -5.64 3.17 11.96
N ILE A 330 -6.47 2.95 10.93
CA ILE A 330 -7.89 3.33 10.88
C ILE A 330 -8.77 2.13 11.24
N LYS A 331 -9.12 1.98 12.52
CA LYS A 331 -9.82 0.80 13.05
C LYS A 331 -11.18 0.56 12.40
N GLU A 332 -11.84 1.60 11.96
CA GLU A 332 -13.21 1.52 11.44
C GLU A 332 -13.26 1.01 9.99
N THR A 333 -12.11 0.77 9.36
CA THR A 333 -12.00 0.31 7.97
C THR A 333 -11.75 -1.21 7.90
N ASN A 334 -12.55 -1.91 7.09
CA ASN A 334 -12.34 -3.31 6.73
C ASN A 334 -11.59 -3.40 5.38
N MET A 335 -10.40 -3.98 5.38
CA MET A 335 -9.59 -4.15 4.17
C MET A 335 -10.15 -5.21 3.20
N PHE A 336 -11.06 -6.07 3.66
CA PHE A 336 -11.73 -7.08 2.81
C PHE A 336 -13.11 -6.65 2.31
N GLN A 337 -13.51 -5.40 2.52
CA GLN A 337 -14.86 -4.93 2.23
C GLN A 337 -15.31 -5.15 0.77
N TYR A 338 -14.38 -5.06 -0.19
CA TYR A 338 -14.65 -5.21 -1.63
C TYR A 338 -14.00 -6.45 -2.24
N SER A 339 -13.41 -7.31 -1.42
CA SER A 339 -12.81 -8.56 -1.88
C SER A 339 -13.89 -9.58 -2.24
N SER A 340 -13.62 -10.43 -3.23
CA SER A 340 -14.51 -11.54 -3.58
C SER A 340 -14.66 -12.51 -2.41
N LYS A 341 -15.89 -12.66 -1.89
CA LYS A 341 -16.18 -13.60 -0.79
C LYS A 341 -15.82 -15.03 -1.17
N ASN A 342 -16.14 -15.43 -2.40
CA ASN A 342 -15.85 -16.78 -2.90
C ASN A 342 -14.35 -17.07 -2.93
N GLU A 343 -13.52 -16.12 -3.37
CA GLU A 343 -12.07 -16.27 -3.36
C GLU A 343 -11.51 -16.30 -1.93
N LEU A 344 -12.04 -15.47 -1.03
CA LEU A 344 -11.68 -15.51 0.39
C LEU A 344 -12.02 -16.86 1.01
N ASP A 345 -13.20 -17.42 0.73
CA ASP A 345 -13.60 -18.74 1.23
C ASP A 345 -12.69 -19.86 0.70
N ALA A 346 -12.31 -19.81 -0.58
CA ALA A 346 -11.36 -20.75 -1.16
C ALA A 346 -9.99 -20.67 -0.45
N VAL A 347 -9.51 -19.47 -0.14
CA VAL A 347 -8.27 -19.25 0.63
C VAL A 347 -8.43 -19.77 2.06
N ALA A 348 -9.57 -19.53 2.71
CA ALA A 348 -9.86 -20.03 4.06
C ALA A 348 -9.79 -21.56 4.12
N GLN A 349 -10.33 -22.26 3.12
CA GLN A 349 -10.27 -23.72 3.03
C GLN A 349 -8.83 -24.24 2.94
N LYS A 350 -7.99 -23.60 2.10
CA LYS A 350 -6.57 -23.98 2.02
C LYS A 350 -5.82 -23.72 3.33
N LEU A 351 -6.12 -22.61 4.01
CA LEU A 351 -5.51 -22.27 5.30
C LEU A 351 -5.90 -23.25 6.41
N ILE A 352 -7.17 -23.67 6.50
CA ILE A 352 -7.59 -24.64 7.53
C ILE A 352 -6.98 -26.02 7.28
N LEU A 353 -6.85 -26.45 6.01
CA LEU A 353 -6.16 -27.69 5.67
C LEU A 353 -4.68 -27.64 6.07
N PHE A 354 -4.00 -26.53 5.78
CA PHE A 354 -2.62 -26.32 6.24
C PHE A 354 -2.52 -26.35 7.78
N LEU A 355 -3.46 -25.74 8.50
CA LEU A 355 -3.44 -25.73 9.96
C LEU A 355 -3.63 -27.13 10.59
N LYS A 356 -4.31 -28.06 9.88
CA LYS A 356 -4.44 -29.46 10.31
C LYS A 356 -3.13 -30.23 10.18
N ASN A 357 -2.36 -29.97 9.11
CA ASN A 357 -1.06 -30.60 8.88
C ASN A 357 -0.04 -29.55 8.39
N PRO A 358 0.58 -28.79 9.30
CA PRO A 358 1.40 -27.66 8.92
C PRO A 358 2.80 -28.11 8.47
N VAL A 359 2.95 -28.21 7.15
CA VAL A 359 4.20 -28.59 6.46
C VAL A 359 4.51 -27.54 5.41
N LEU A 360 5.76 -27.09 5.35
CA LEU A 360 6.23 -26.23 4.26
C LEU A 360 6.47 -27.12 3.05
N GLN A 361 5.89 -26.77 1.91
CA GLN A 361 6.12 -27.52 0.68
C GLN A 361 7.58 -27.34 0.25
N GLN A 362 8.30 -28.45 0.20
CA GLN A 362 9.57 -28.58 -0.51
C GLN A 362 9.23 -29.25 -1.85
N ASP A 363 9.91 -28.85 -2.93
CA ASP A 363 9.70 -29.46 -4.26
C ASP A 363 10.07 -30.94 -4.28
#